data_AF-A0A8J7THQ5-F1
#
_entry.id   AF-A0A8J7THQ5-F1
#
_cell.length_a   1.000
_cell.length_b   1.000
_cell.length_c   1.000
_cell.angle_alpha   90.00
_cell.angle_beta   90.00
_cell.angle_gamma   90.00
#
_symmetry.space_group_name_H-M   'P 1'
#
loop_
_entity.id
_entity.type
_entity.pdbx_description
1 polymer ?
#
loop_
_entity_poly.entity_id
_entity_poly.type
_entity_poly.pdbx_seq_one_letter_code
_entity_poly.pdbx_strand_id
1 'polypeptide(L)'
;MVQASQTVTEKATEAPYIVSYHIACAGKTHTIAEKLAKQCAIDLVKCMLDEKSANQISAVPLLNDSRRIKDLALDVRTELISRLKRSLLYKWMSRQMLQD
;
A
#
# COMPACT_ATOMS: atom_id res chain seq x y z
N MET A 1 4.83 13.38 -30.42
CA MET A 1 4.46 13.83 -29.06
C MET A 1 3.28 12.98 -28.61
N VAL A 2 3.54 11.82 -28.00
CA VAL A 2 2.49 10.93 -27.51
C VAL A 2 2.06 11.47 -26.15
N GLN A 3 0.87 12.08 -26.10
CA GLN A 3 0.25 12.49 -24.84
C GLN A 3 0.05 11.25 -23.97
N ALA A 4 0.64 11.27 -22.78
CA ALA A 4 0.47 10.26 -21.77
C ALA A 4 -0.98 10.29 -21.25
N SER A 5 -1.85 9.50 -21.87
CA SER A 5 -3.12 9.08 -21.27
C SER A 5 -2.83 8.06 -20.18
N GLN A 6 -2.28 8.52 -19.05
CA GLN A 6 -2.29 7.73 -17.81
C GLN A 6 -3.76 7.55 -17.43
N THR A 7 -4.25 6.34 -17.66
CA THR A 7 -5.65 5.96 -17.45
C THR A 7 -6.07 6.32 -16.02
N VAL A 8 -7.27 6.87 -15.87
CA VAL A 8 -7.89 7.26 -14.57
C VAL A 8 -7.80 6.13 -13.54
N THR A 9 -7.73 4.88 -14.01
CA THR A 9 -7.59 3.63 -13.26
C THR A 9 -6.26 3.48 -12.51
N GLU A 10 -5.12 3.88 -13.09
CA GLU A 10 -3.81 3.76 -12.44
C GLU A 10 -3.71 4.71 -11.24
N LYS A 11 -4.09 5.97 -11.44
CA LYS A 11 -4.07 6.99 -10.38
C LYS A 11 -5.06 6.69 -9.24
N ALA A 12 -6.20 6.08 -9.56
CA ALA A 12 -7.16 5.61 -8.57
C ALA A 12 -6.60 4.46 -7.69
N THR A 13 -5.55 3.77 -8.14
CA THR A 13 -4.91 2.66 -7.41
C THR A 13 -3.65 3.11 -6.66
N GLU A 14 -2.92 4.08 -7.22
CA GLU A 14 -1.70 4.67 -6.67
C GLU A 14 -1.97 5.59 -5.46
N ALA A 15 -2.97 6.47 -5.54
CA ALA A 15 -3.28 7.39 -4.45
C ALA A 15 -3.63 6.67 -3.12
N PRO A 16 -4.46 5.59 -3.12
CA PRO A 16 -4.68 4.78 -1.92
C PRO A 16 -3.38 4.15 -1.37
N TYR A 17 -2.46 3.71 -2.23
CA TYR A 17 -1.19 3.11 -1.78
C TYR A 17 -0.32 4.11 -1.00
N ILE A 18 -0.20 5.34 -1.50
CA ILE A 18 0.57 6.41 -0.83
C ILE A 18 -0.02 6.73 0.54
N VAL A 19 -1.36 6.78 0.64
CA VAL A 19 -2.05 7.03 1.91
C VAL A 19 -1.81 5.89 2.90
N SER A 20 -1.92 4.62 2.50
CA SER A 20 -1.58 3.47 3.35
C SER A 20 -0.13 3.51 3.84
N TYR A 21 0.81 3.86 2.97
CA TYR A 21 2.22 3.96 3.33
C TYR A 21 2.45 5.00 4.44
N HIS A 22 1.90 6.20 4.30
CA HIS A 22 2.00 7.24 5.33
C HIS A 22 1.35 6.83 6.66
N ILE A 23 0.21 6.13 6.61
CA ILE A 23 -0.47 5.61 7.80
C ILE A 23 0.41 4.57 8.51
N ALA A 24 1.03 3.67 7.75
CA ALA A 24 1.93 2.64 8.28
C ALA A 24 3.19 3.26 8.91
N CYS A 25 3.80 4.25 8.25
CA CYS A 25 4.94 4.99 8.79
C CYS A 25 4.58 5.75 10.09
N ALA A 26 3.34 6.24 10.22
CA ALA A 26 2.86 6.93 11.41
C ALA A 26 2.49 5.98 12.57
N GLY A 27 2.50 4.65 12.36
CA GLY A 27 2.20 3.66 13.40
C GLY A 27 0.76 3.71 13.92
N LYS A 28 -0.18 4.32 13.18
CA LYS A 28 -1.59 4.43 13.60
C LYS A 28 -2.39 3.20 13.20
N THR A 29 -3.46 2.90 13.95
CA THR A 29 -4.41 1.84 13.60
C THR A 29 -5.01 2.13 12.21
N HIS A 30 -4.72 1.25 11.25
CA HIS A 30 -5.04 1.45 9.82
C HIS A 30 -6.50 1.85 9.61
N THR A 31 -7.42 1.20 10.31
CA THR A 31 -8.88 1.41 10.18
C THR A 31 -9.33 2.82 10.53
N ILE A 32 -8.78 3.43 11.59
CA ILE A 32 -9.18 4.77 12.04
C ILE A 32 -8.48 5.83 11.17
N ALA A 33 -7.20 5.62 10.87
CA ALA A 33 -6.41 6.55 10.09
C ALA A 33 -6.91 6.66 8.64
N GLU A 34 -7.34 5.54 8.05
CA GLU A 34 -7.92 5.50 6.71
C GLU A 34 -9.26 6.23 6.64
N LYS A 35 -10.15 6.00 7.62
CA LYS A 35 -11.45 6.67 7.69
C LYS A 35 -11.30 8.18 7.81
N LEU A 36 -10.37 8.64 8.65
CA LEU A 36 -10.04 10.06 8.80
C LEU A 36 -9.39 10.62 7.53
N ALA A 37 -8.40 9.94 6.95
CA ALA A 37 -7.73 10.41 5.74
C ALA A 37 -8.71 10.55 4.57
N LYS A 38 -9.62 9.60 4.40
CA LYS A 38 -10.66 9.66 3.36
C LYS A 38 -11.62 10.82 3.59
N GLN A 39 -12.08 11.02 4.83
CA GLN A 39 -12.99 12.13 5.15
C GLN A 39 -12.30 13.48 4.93
N CYS A 40 -11.06 13.65 5.38
CA CYS A 40 -10.28 14.87 5.15
C CYS A 40 -10.08 15.16 3.66
N ALA A 41 -9.81 14.14 2.84
CA ALA A 41 -9.66 14.32 1.39
C ALA A 41 -10.98 14.76 0.73
N ILE A 42 -12.11 14.19 1.15
CA ILE A 42 -13.44 14.58 0.68
C ILE A 42 -13.74 16.03 1.07
N ASP A 43 -13.54 16.40 2.33
CA ASP A 43 -13.84 17.74 2.84
C ASP A 43 -12.97 18.80 2.15
N LEU A 44 -11.69 18.50 1.91
CA LEU A 44 -10.77 19.40 1.21
C LEU A 44 -11.17 19.61 -0.24
N VAL A 45 -11.56 18.55 -0.95
CA VAL A 45 -12.00 18.65 -2.36
C VAL A 45 -13.38 19.29 -2.47
N LYS A 46 -14.30 19.06 -1.54
CA LYS A 46 -15.57 19.79 -1.47
C LYS A 46 -15.35 21.28 -1.27
N CYS A 47 -14.41 21.65 -0.40
CA CYS A 47 -14.14 23.04 -0.06
C CYS A 47 -13.38 23.79 -1.17
N MET A 48 -12.39 23.14 -1.80
CA MET A 48 -11.50 23.80 -2.77
C MET A 48 -11.91 23.66 -4.23
N LEU A 49 -12.64 22.60 -4.59
CA LEU A 49 -13.00 22.30 -5.98
C LEU A 49 -14.50 22.36 -6.15
N ASP A 50 -15.18 21.25 -5.85
CA ASP A 50 -16.62 21.09 -6.02
C ASP A 50 -17.10 19.74 -5.46
N GLU A 51 -18.42 19.62 -5.28
CA GLU A 51 -19.03 18.42 -4.72
C GLU A 51 -18.98 17.20 -5.67
N LYS A 52 -18.94 17.42 -6.99
CA LYS A 52 -18.88 16.34 -7.99
C LYS A 52 -17.52 15.66 -7.96
N SER A 53 -16.44 16.43 -7.86
CA SER A 53 -15.08 15.93 -7.68
C SER A 53 -14.92 15.16 -6.36
N ALA A 54 -15.54 15.65 -5.28
CA ALA A 54 -15.54 14.94 -4.00
C ALA A 54 -16.26 13.59 -4.05
N ASN A 55 -17.35 13.50 -4.82
CA ASN A 55 -18.09 12.26 -5.05
C ASN A 55 -17.27 11.23 -5.86
N GLN A 56 -16.37 11.68 -6.74
CA GLN A 56 -15.45 10.77 -7.42
C GLN A 56 -14.44 10.14 -6.44
N ILE A 57 -13.96 10.91 -5.46
CA ILE A 57 -13.05 10.42 -4.42
C ILE A 57 -13.77 9.51 -3.42
N SER A 58 -15.02 9.81 -3.11
CA SER A 58 -15.83 8.95 -2.24
C SER A 58 -16.12 7.59 -2.89
N ALA A 59 -16.27 7.55 -4.22
CA ALA A 59 -16.45 6.35 -5.02
C ALA A 59 -15.19 5.47 -5.14
N VAL A 60 -14.00 6.03 -4.91
CA VAL A 60 -12.78 5.20 -4.83
C VAL A 60 -12.94 4.28 -3.62
N PRO A 61 -12.82 2.94 -3.81
CA PRO A 61 -12.95 1.99 -2.72
C PRO A 61 -12.05 2.41 -1.55
N LEU A 62 -12.62 2.40 -0.34
CA LEU A 62 -11.84 2.50 0.90
C LEU A 62 -10.64 1.55 0.76
N LEU A 63 -9.46 1.93 1.24
CA LEU A 63 -8.22 1.12 1.34
C LEU A 63 -8.41 -0.14 2.23
N ASN A 64 -9.58 -0.74 2.24
CA ASN A 64 -10.03 -1.86 3.03
C ASN A 64 -9.87 -3.21 2.32
N ASP A 65 -9.04 -3.28 1.29
CA ASP A 65 -8.58 -4.59 0.88
C ASP A 65 -7.57 -5.07 1.90
N SER A 66 -8.09 -5.64 3.01
CA SER A 66 -7.35 -6.53 3.88
C SER A 66 -6.56 -7.57 3.08
N ARG A 67 -7.01 -7.87 1.84
CA ARG A 67 -6.26 -8.60 0.80
C ARG A 67 -4.95 -7.90 0.42
N ARG A 68 -4.96 -6.62 0.03
CA ARG A 68 -3.75 -5.85 -0.32
C ARG A 68 -2.76 -5.75 0.85
N ILE A 69 -3.24 -5.58 2.08
CA ILE A 69 -2.37 -5.58 3.27
C ILE A 69 -1.75 -6.96 3.50
N LYS A 70 -2.54 -8.04 3.33
CA LYS A 70 -2.03 -9.41 3.40
C LYS A 70 -1.01 -9.68 2.30
N ASP A 71 -1.26 -9.21 1.08
CA ASP A 71 -0.37 -9.36 -0.07
C ASP A 71 0.95 -8.60 0.18
N LEU A 72 0.89 -7.36 0.66
CA LEU A 72 2.09 -6.60 1.04
C LEU A 72 2.87 -7.29 2.17
N ALA A 73 2.17 -7.81 3.19
CA ALA A 73 2.81 -8.56 4.27
C ALA A 73 3.44 -9.87 3.76
N LEU A 74 2.82 -10.54 2.80
CA LEU A 74 3.35 -11.72 2.12
C LEU A 74 4.60 -11.35 1.31
N ASP A 75 4.59 -10.26 0.56
CA ASP A 75 5.72 -9.80 -0.25
C ASP A 75 6.92 -9.41 0.61
N VAL A 76 6.70 -8.66 1.70
CA VAL A 76 7.78 -8.33 2.65
C VAL A 76 8.35 -9.61 3.28
N ARG A 77 7.49 -10.57 3.63
CA ARG A 77 7.91 -11.86 4.19
C ARG A 77 8.71 -12.69 3.18
N THR A 78 8.26 -12.78 1.93
CA THR A 78 8.95 -13.55 0.89
C THR A 78 10.29 -12.92 0.53
N GLU A 79 10.39 -11.59 0.49
CA GLU A 79 11.67 -10.90 0.27
C GLU A 79 12.62 -11.13 1.44
N LEU A 80 12.15 -11.03 2.69
CA LEU A 80 12.97 -11.32 3.88
C LEU A 80 13.51 -12.76 3.86
N ILE A 81 12.64 -13.74 3.58
CA ILE A 81 13.04 -15.15 3.45
C ILE A 81 14.07 -15.31 2.33
N SER A 82 13.87 -14.65 1.19
CA SER A 82 14.80 -14.69 0.05
C SER A 82 16.16 -14.08 0.40
N ARG A 83 16.18 -12.96 1.14
CA ARG A 83 17.42 -12.36 1.67
C ARG A 83 18.12 -13.28 2.66
N LEU A 84 17.38 -13.88 3.59
CA LEU A 84 17.93 -14.85 4.54
C LEU A 84 18.54 -16.06 3.82
N LYS A 85 17.84 -16.64 2.84
CA LYS A 85 18.37 -17.75 2.02
C LYS A 85 19.62 -17.38 1.22
N ARG A 86 19.73 -16.12 0.79
CA ARG A 86 20.92 -15.59 0.12
C ARG A 86 22.09 -15.31 1.09
N SER A 87 21.81 -15.14 2.38
CA SER A 87 22.83 -14.85 3.38
C SER A 87 23.83 -16.00 3.51
N LEU A 88 25.09 -15.64 3.75
CA LEU A 88 26.18 -16.60 3.95
C LEU A 88 25.92 -17.49 5.16
N LEU A 89 25.27 -16.94 6.20
CA LEU A 89 24.92 -17.65 7.43
C LEU A 89 23.93 -18.80 7.15
N TYR A 90 22.86 -18.54 6.39
CA TYR A 90 21.93 -19.60 5.98
C TYR A 90 22.62 -20.66 5.13
N LYS A 91 23.46 -20.26 4.15
CA LYS A 91 24.22 -21.20 3.29
C LYS A 91 25.23 -22.04 4.06
N TRP A 92 25.79 -21.50 5.14
CA TRP A 92 26.72 -22.19 6.02
C TRP A 92 25.97 -23.20 6.89
N MET A 93 24.91 -22.75 7.58
CA MET A 93 24.06 -23.62 8.41
C MET A 93 23.39 -24.74 7.61
N SER A 94 22.93 -24.46 6.38
CA SER A 94 22.31 -25.47 5.52
C SER A 94 23.29 -26.53 5.05
N ARG A 95 24.58 -26.21 4.91
CA ARG A 95 25.61 -27.21 4.58
C ARG A 95 25.96 -28.08 5.78
N GLN A 96 25.99 -27.50 6.98
CA GLN A 96 26.26 -28.23 8.21
C GLN A 96 25.17 -29.29 8.47
N MET A 97 23.89 -28.93 8.33
CA MET A 97 22.75 -29.86 8.54
C MET A 97 22.57 -30.93 7.45
N LEU A 98 23.29 -30.86 6.33
CA LEU A 98 23.28 -31.86 5.27
C LEU A 98 24.45 -32.85 5.38
N GLN A 99 25.33 -32.67 6.37
CA GLN A 99 26.47 -33.55 6.65
C GLN A 99 26.33 -34.36 7.94
N ASP A 100 25.23 -34.18 8.68
CA ASP A 100 24.78 -35.02 9.80
C ASP A 100 23.61 -35.93 9.35
#